data_AF-A0A3D1AT30-F1
#
_entry.id   AF-A0A3D1AT30-F1
#
_cell.length_a   1.000
_cell.length_b   1.000
_cell.length_c   1.000
_cell.angle_alpha   90.00
_cell.angle_beta   90.00
_cell.angle_gamma   90.00
#
_symmetry.space_group_name_H-M   'P 1'
#
loop_
_entity.id
_entity.type
_entity.pdbx_description
1 polymer ?
#
loop_
_entity_poly.entity_id
_entity_poly.type
_entity_poly.pdbx_seq_one_letter_code
_entity_poly.pdbx_strand_id
1 'polypeptide(L)' 'MPAVRELTREEELHWLALKMVPGLGMRRAAQLIQKFKSPEAVFQATTAELEAAGMLGGLARSISSGCSFEDG' A
#
# COMPACT_ATOMS: atom_id res chain seq x y z
N MET A 1 -7.73 0.16 -27.26
CA MET A 1 -7.76 1.05 -26.09
C MET A 1 -7.91 0.17 -24.86
N PRO A 2 -6.98 0.18 -23.89
CA PRO A 2 -7.09 -0.73 -22.74
C PRO A 2 -8.23 -0.26 -21.83
N ALA A 3 -9.05 -1.21 -21.38
CA ALA A 3 -10.12 -0.97 -20.42
C ALA A 3 -9.53 -0.41 -19.13
N VAL A 4 -9.85 0.84 -18.79
CA VAL A 4 -9.70 1.34 -17.44
C VAL A 4 -10.62 0.48 -16.57
N ARG A 5 -10.06 -0.47 -15.84
CA ARG A 5 -10.82 -1.29 -14.89
C ARG A 5 -11.33 -0.30 -13.84
N GLU A 6 -12.64 -0.13 -13.74
CA GLU A 6 -13.25 0.67 -12.69
C GLU A 6 -12.73 0.14 -11.35
N LEU A 7 -11.96 0.95 -10.63
CA LEU A 7 -11.53 0.59 -9.29
C LEU A 7 -12.79 0.40 -8.45
N THR A 8 -12.87 -0.73 -7.76
CA THR A 8 -13.92 -0.93 -6.76
C THR A 8 -13.74 0.10 -5.65
N ARG A 9 -14.84 0.43 -4.97
CA ARG A 9 -14.84 1.43 -3.88
C ARG A 9 -13.83 1.09 -2.78
N GLU A 10 -13.61 -0.19 -2.55
CA GLU A 10 -12.58 -0.74 -1.67
C GLU A 10 -11.18 -0.39 -2.19
N GLU A 11 -10.91 -0.63 -3.47
CA GLU A 11 -9.62 -0.34 -4.09
C GLU A 11 -9.32 1.18 -4.07
N GLU A 12 -10.34 2.04 -4.25
CA GLU A 12 -10.23 3.49 -4.08
C GLU A 12 -9.88 3.91 -2.64
N LEU A 13 -10.55 3.31 -1.64
CA LEU A 13 -10.24 3.51 -0.22
C LEU A 13 -8.80 3.12 0.10
N HIS A 14 -8.35 1.98 -0.42
CA HIS A 14 -6.97 1.53 -0.26
C HIS A 14 -5.99 2.51 -0.92
N TRP A 15 -6.28 3.04 -2.11
CA TRP A 15 -5.46 4.09 -2.73
C TRP A 15 -5.40 5.38 -1.91
N LEU A 16 -6.52 5.78 -1.30
CA LEU A 16 -6.57 6.94 -0.43
C LEU A 16 -5.72 6.72 0.83
N ALA A 17 -5.88 5.57 1.48
CA ALA A 17 -5.10 5.19 2.65
C ALA A 17 -3.60 5.12 2.31
N LEU A 18 -3.26 4.55 1.14
CA LEU A 18 -1.88 4.48 0.65
C LEU A 18 -1.24 5.86 0.51
N LYS A 19 -2.01 6.86 0.02
CA LYS A 19 -1.54 8.25 -0.07
C LYS A 19 -1.46 8.96 1.28
N MET A 20 -2.20 8.48 2.28
CA MET A 20 -2.16 9.01 3.65
C MET A 20 -1.01 8.43 4.48
N VAL A 21 -0.40 7.31 4.06
CA VAL A 21 0.75 6.73 4.79
C VAL A 21 1.95 7.70 4.75
N PRO A 22 2.33 8.29 5.89
CA PRO A 22 3.46 9.21 5.95
C PRO A 22 4.75 8.44 5.64
N GLY A 23 5.53 8.94 4.67
CA GLY A 23 6.76 8.29 4.21
C GLY A 23 6.57 7.30 3.05
N LEU A 24 5.33 7.02 2.62
CA LEU A 24 5.07 6.26 1.41
C LEU A 24 5.07 7.20 0.18
N GLY A 25 6.28 7.50 -0.30
CA GLY A 25 6.43 8.31 -1.52
C GLY A 25 5.84 7.63 -2.75
N MET A 26 5.43 8.42 -3.74
CA MET A 26 4.80 7.94 -4.99
C MET A 26 5.64 6.88 -5.73
N ARG A 27 6.97 6.92 -5.62
CA ARG A 27 7.87 5.88 -6.17
C ARG A 27 7.75 4.53 -5.45
N ARG A 28 7.57 4.52 -4.13
CA ARG A 28 7.38 3.29 -3.36
C ARG A 28 6.00 2.70 -3.60
N ALA A 29 4.97 3.55 -3.60
CA ALA A 29 3.63 3.18 -4.01
C ALA A 29 3.64 2.52 -5.40
N ALA A 30 4.27 3.13 -6.40
CA ALA A 30 4.37 2.57 -7.74
C ALA A 30 5.10 1.22 -7.78
N GLN A 31 6.17 1.03 -7.01
CA GLN A 31 6.87 -0.26 -6.93
C GLN A 31 6.01 -1.35 -6.30
N LEU A 32 5.30 -1.02 -5.21
CA LEU A 32 4.38 -1.96 -4.58
C LEU A 32 3.23 -2.33 -5.51
N ILE A 33 2.61 -1.37 -6.18
CA ILE A 33 1.57 -1.65 -7.18
C ILE A 33 2.14 -2.47 -8.34
N GLN A 34 3.40 -2.29 -8.74
CA GLN A 34 4.02 -3.15 -9.75
C GLN A 34 4.17 -4.61 -9.28
N LYS A 35 4.43 -4.82 -7.99
CA LYS A 35 4.73 -6.14 -7.41
C LYS A 35 3.46 -6.89 -6.98
N PHE A 36 2.58 -6.20 -6.27
CA PHE A 36 1.31 -6.74 -5.74
C PHE A 36 0.14 -6.59 -6.72
N LYS A 37 0.31 -5.82 -7.80
CA LYS A 37 -0.69 -5.54 -8.84
C LYS A 37 -1.96 -4.80 -8.42
N SER A 38 -2.25 -4.70 -7.12
CA SER A 38 -3.38 -3.96 -6.55
C SER A 38 -3.00 -3.30 -5.21
N PRO A 39 -3.62 -2.16 -4.85
CA PRO A 39 -3.41 -1.48 -3.57
C PRO A 39 -3.96 -2.28 -2.38
N GLU A 40 -5.01 -3.08 -2.58
CA GLU A 40 -5.52 -4.01 -1.56
C GLU A 40 -4.48 -5.06 -1.16
N ALA A 41 -3.81 -5.64 -2.15
CA ALA A 41 -2.77 -6.63 -1.93
C ALA A 41 -1.55 -6.03 -1.19
N VAL A 42 -1.33 -4.71 -1.27
CA VAL A 42 -0.33 -4.02 -0.46
C VAL A 42 -0.72 -3.98 1.01
N PHE A 43 -1.98 -3.69 1.33
CA PHE A 43 -2.46 -3.68 2.71
C PHE A 43 -2.57 -5.08 3.31
N GLN A 44 -2.84 -6.09 2.49
CA GLN A 44 -2.84 -7.49 2.91
C GLN A 44 -1.42 -8.11 2.96
N ALA A 45 -0.42 -7.44 2.39
CA ALA A 45 0.95 -7.96 2.38
C ALA A 45 1.60 -7.89 3.77
N THR A 46 2.39 -8.92 4.08
CA THR A 46 3.10 -9.02 5.35
C THR A 46 4.38 -8.18 5.35
N THR A 47 4.91 -7.89 6.54
CA THR A 47 6.19 -7.17 6.73
C THR A 47 7.30 -7.64 5.77
N ALA A 48 7.46 -8.96 5.59
CA ALA A 48 8.50 -9.54 4.74
C ALA A 48 8.28 -9.24 3.24
N GLU A 49 7.03 -9.32 2.77
CA GLU A 49 6.64 -8.98 1.40
C GLU A 49 6.85 -7.49 1.11
N LEU A 50 6.54 -6.64 2.09
CA LEU A 50 6.77 -5.20 2.03
C LEU A 50 8.27 -4.85 2.01
N GLU A 51 9.10 -5.52 2.82
CA GLU A 51 10.56 -5.40 2.78
C GLU A 51 11.15 -5.90 1.45
N ALA A 52 10.64 -7.02 0.92
CA ALA A 52 11.01 -7.54 -0.40
C ALA A 52 10.58 -6.62 -1.57
N ALA A 53 9.61 -5.73 -1.33
CA ALA A 53 9.23 -4.65 -2.25
C ALA A 53 10.10 -3.39 -2.09
N GLY A 54 11.10 -3.41 -1.20
CA GLY A 54 12.02 -2.29 -0.98
C GLY A 54 11.54 -1.28 0.07
N MET A 55 10.58 -1.65 0.92
CA MET A 55 10.26 -0.83 2.09
C MET A 55 11.30 -1.01 3.18
N LEU A 56 11.53 0.07 3.93
CA LEU A 56 12.31 0.03 5.16
C LEU A 56 11.54 -0.80 6.18
N GLY A 57 12.19 -1.74 6.87
CA GLY A 57 11.57 -2.62 7.86
C GLY A 57 10.71 -1.89 8.90
N GLY A 58 11.10 -0.67 9.30
CA GLY A 58 10.28 0.18 10.16
C GLY A 58 8.93 0.58 9.53
N LEU A 59 8.93 0.98 8.25
CA LEU A 59 7.70 1.34 7.52
C LEU A 59 6.85 0.10 7.19
N ALA A 60 7.50 -1.00 6.81
CA ALA A 60 6.84 -2.29 6.60
C ALA A 60 6.16 -2.78 7.87
N ARG A 61 6.84 -2.65 9.03
CA ARG A 61 6.29 -2.97 10.35
C ARG A 61 5.15 -2.04 10.70
N SER A 62 5.26 -0.72 10.49
CA SER A 62 4.15 0.21 10.76
C SER A 62 2.91 -0.09 9.90
N ILE A 63 3.09 -0.45 8.62
CA ILE A 63 1.97 -0.80 7.74
C ILE A 63 1.37 -2.16 8.12
N SER A 64 2.20 -3.18 8.35
CA SER A 64 1.76 -4.55 8.69
C SER A 64 1.28 -4.70 10.13
N SER A 65 1.79 -3.89 11.07
CA SER A 65 1.40 -3.86 12.49
C SER A 65 0.09 -3.11 12.71
N GLY A 66 -0.46 -2.50 11.66
CA GLY A 66 -1.68 -1.72 11.75
C GLY A 66 -1.44 -0.33 12.32
N CYS A 67 -0.68 0.52 11.63
CA CYS A 67 -1.06 1.93 11.54
C CYS A 67 -2.38 2.05 10.75
N SER A 68 -3.44 1.45 11.30
CA SER A 68 -4.75 2.06 11.30
C SER A 68 -4.65 3.26 12.22
N PHE A 69 -5.05 4.44 11.74
CA PHE A 69 -5.92 5.31 12.52
C PHE A 69 -5.58 5.36 14.02
N GLU A 70 -4.43 5.92 14.39
CA GLU A 70 -4.21 6.31 15.79
C GLU A 70 -4.95 7.64 15.98
N ASP A 71 -6.25 7.52 16.22
CA ASP A 71 -7.05 8.51 16.94
C ASP A 71 -6.54 8.51 18.39
N GLY A 72 -5.95 9.64 18.78
CA GLY A 72 -5.43 9.95 20.11
C GLY A 72 -5.11 11.42 20.21
#